data_AF-A0A7X1L748-F1
#
_entry.id   AF-A0A7X1L748-F1
#
_cell.length_a   1.000
_cell.length_b   1.000
_cell.length_c   1.000
_cell.angle_alpha   90.00
_cell.angle_beta   90.00
_cell.angle_gamma   90.00
#
_symmetry.space_group_name_H-M   'P 1'
#
loop_
_entity.id
_entity.type
_entity.pdbx_description
1 polymer ?
#
loop_
_entity_poly.entity_id
_entity_poly.type
_entity_poly.pdbx_seq_one_letter_code
_entity_poly.pdbx_strand_id
1 'polypeptide(L)'
;MSATVDGENGSAVYLCQVSERVSCGACCGLYNVADLSRDALEDRLTRRTERFAAIARTEDGIEKFRREIEGWTPEDRPFPRFHHCPFLGLIGETRGRVGCLLHPAAPGNNGHDWRFMSYYGAKACRSYFCPSTHALPARYLHILRATWDDWYVYGLIITEHRLLNAVFTLLENRVARPVVPDDFPAHSGASRCLRELLALKLCWPYRRAGSPGPCHFLFDNGLYPRKEVQWPVTARPDAHDGIIFRELESFFGSKMDVVQATELLDNVFERLSDVLL
;
A
#
# COMPACT_ATOMS: atom_id res chain seq x y z
N MET A 1 3.09 21.68 -16.56
CA MET A 1 4.20 22.13 -15.70
C MET A 1 4.20 21.24 -14.47
N SER A 2 5.16 20.31 -14.41
CA SER A 2 5.30 19.34 -13.32
C SER A 2 5.80 20.08 -12.08
N ALA A 3 4.95 20.23 -11.06
CA ALA A 3 5.38 20.72 -9.76
C ALA A 3 5.99 19.55 -8.99
N THR A 4 7.30 19.37 -9.14
CA THR A 4 8.11 18.59 -8.22
C THR A 4 8.13 19.31 -6.88
N VAL A 5 7.34 18.81 -5.92
CA VAL A 5 7.42 19.22 -4.52
C VAL A 5 8.42 18.29 -3.86
N ASP A 6 9.71 18.60 -3.95
CA ASP A 6 10.72 18.03 -3.06
C ASP A 6 11.71 19.17 -2.79
N GLY A 7 11.45 19.91 -1.71
CA GLY A 7 12.34 20.93 -1.17
C GLY A 7 13.14 20.33 -0.02
N GLU A 8 14.46 20.43 -0.09
CA GLU A 8 15.41 20.06 0.97
C GLU A 8 15.18 20.90 2.23
N ASN A 9 14.22 20.49 3.06
CA ASN A 9 14.08 20.90 4.45
C ASN A 9 13.06 19.98 5.16
N GLY A 10 13.51 18.81 5.64
CA GLY A 10 12.77 17.97 6.60
C GLY A 10 11.30 17.65 6.29
N SER A 11 10.86 17.75 5.03
CA SER A 11 9.47 17.54 4.65
C SER A 11 9.23 16.05 4.47
N ALA A 12 8.21 15.54 5.16
CA ALA A 12 7.71 14.18 5.00
C ALA A 12 7.62 13.77 3.52
N VAL A 13 8.24 12.64 3.17
CA VAL A 13 8.24 12.10 1.80
C VAL A 13 6.80 11.79 1.40
N TYR A 14 6.30 12.40 0.32
CA TYR A 14 4.91 12.22 -0.11
C TYR A 14 4.70 10.87 -0.79
N LEU A 15 3.80 10.04 -0.24
CA LEU A 15 3.59 8.64 -0.68
C LEU A 15 2.29 8.41 -1.46
N CYS A 16 1.33 9.34 -1.41
CA CYS A 16 -0.02 9.09 -1.92
C CYS A 16 -0.13 9.24 -3.45
N GLN A 17 0.62 10.17 -4.05
CA GLN A 17 0.67 10.44 -5.48
C GLN A 17 2.14 10.64 -5.87
N VAL A 18 2.77 9.62 -6.43
CA VAL A 18 4.23 9.61 -6.67
C VAL A 18 4.55 9.97 -8.11
N SER A 19 3.83 9.37 -9.07
CA SER A 19 3.99 9.60 -10.50
C SER A 19 2.64 9.46 -11.22
N GLU A 20 2.60 9.52 -12.56
CA GLU A 20 1.39 9.27 -13.35
C GLU A 20 0.88 7.83 -13.28
N ARG A 21 1.67 6.90 -12.72
CA ARG A 21 1.30 5.48 -12.59
C ARG A 21 1.36 4.95 -11.16
N VAL A 22 2.15 5.59 -10.29
CA VAL A 22 2.39 5.15 -8.91
C VAL A 22 1.64 6.06 -7.94
N SER A 23 0.73 5.46 -7.18
CA SER A 23 -0.15 6.14 -6.22
C SER A 23 -0.74 5.14 -5.24
N CYS A 24 -1.21 5.59 -4.08
CA CYS A 24 -1.85 4.73 -3.09
C CYS A 24 -3.30 5.16 -2.81
N GLY A 25 -4.21 4.19 -2.76
CA GLY A 25 -5.62 4.37 -2.40
C GLY A 25 -6.03 3.74 -1.06
N ALA A 26 -5.06 3.31 -0.23
CA ALA A 26 -5.32 2.49 0.95
C ALA A 26 -6.22 3.19 1.99
N CYS A 27 -5.93 4.46 2.32
CA CYS A 27 -6.73 5.26 3.26
C CYS A 27 -8.17 5.50 2.80
N CYS A 28 -8.42 5.36 1.49
CA CYS A 28 -9.75 5.48 0.88
C CYS A 28 -10.49 4.13 0.83
N GLY A 29 -9.90 3.05 1.34
CA GLY A 29 -10.51 1.73 1.43
C GLY A 29 -10.33 0.85 0.21
N LEU A 30 -9.48 1.23 -0.76
CA LEU A 30 -9.32 0.49 -2.03
C LEU A 30 -9.12 -1.01 -1.83
N TYR A 31 -8.26 -1.36 -0.88
CA TYR A 31 -7.83 -2.74 -0.64
C TYR A 31 -8.66 -3.45 0.44
N ASN A 32 -9.71 -2.84 0.99
CA ASN A 32 -10.54 -3.46 2.02
C ASN A 32 -11.77 -4.14 1.40
N VAL A 33 -11.54 -5.07 0.47
CA VAL A 33 -12.59 -5.74 -0.32
C VAL A 33 -12.31 -7.24 -0.37
N ALA A 34 -13.33 -8.04 -0.66
CA ALA A 34 -13.19 -9.50 -0.76
C ALA A 34 -12.28 -9.92 -1.95
N ASP A 35 -12.53 -9.38 -3.14
CA ASP A 35 -11.68 -9.62 -4.32
C ASP A 35 -10.65 -8.49 -4.47
N LEU A 36 -9.40 -8.81 -4.13
CA LEU A 36 -8.25 -7.92 -4.22
C LEU A 36 -7.41 -8.11 -5.46
N SER A 37 -7.89 -8.86 -6.46
CA SER A 37 -7.20 -8.96 -7.74
C SER A 37 -7.04 -7.59 -8.39
N ARG A 38 -5.92 -7.39 -9.10
CA ARG A 38 -5.64 -6.15 -9.82
C ARG A 38 -6.80 -5.79 -10.76
N ASP A 39 -7.30 -6.76 -11.50
CA ASP A 39 -8.35 -6.57 -12.50
C ASP A 39 -9.68 -6.15 -11.86
N ALA A 40 -10.11 -6.77 -10.76
CA ALA A 40 -11.34 -6.40 -10.07
C ALA A 40 -11.27 -4.98 -9.49
N LEU A 41 -10.10 -4.57 -8.98
CA LEU A 41 -9.88 -3.22 -8.48
C LEU A 41 -9.83 -2.20 -9.61
N GLU A 42 -9.11 -2.50 -10.71
CA GLU A 42 -9.01 -1.64 -11.90
C GLU A 42 -10.38 -1.42 -12.55
N ASP A 43 -11.17 -2.48 -12.71
CA ASP A 43 -12.53 -2.44 -13.22
C ASP A 43 -13.46 -1.60 -12.32
N ARG A 44 -13.38 -1.76 -10.99
CA ARG A 44 -14.12 -0.93 -10.03
C ARG A 44 -13.76 0.54 -10.15
N LEU A 45 -12.46 0.86 -10.18
CA LEU A 45 -11.97 2.23 -10.28
C LEU A 45 -12.37 2.87 -11.62
N THR A 46 -12.29 2.12 -12.72
CA THR A 46 -12.68 2.56 -14.07
C THR A 46 -14.16 2.91 -14.10
N ARG A 47 -15.04 2.00 -13.68
CA ARG A 47 -16.49 2.26 -13.61
C ARG A 47 -16.84 3.49 -12.77
N ARG A 48 -16.21 3.65 -11.60
CA ARG A 48 -16.44 4.82 -10.74
C ARG A 48 -16.02 6.12 -11.44
N THR A 49 -14.87 6.10 -12.11
CA THR A 49 -14.32 7.25 -12.84
C THR A 49 -15.22 7.67 -13.98
N GLU A 50 -15.66 6.71 -14.80
CA GLU A 50 -16.54 6.96 -15.94
C GLU A 50 -17.91 7.47 -15.52
N ARG A 51 -18.52 6.82 -14.52
CA ARG A 51 -19.79 7.29 -13.96
C ARG A 51 -19.68 8.69 -13.40
N PHE A 52 -18.64 8.98 -12.63
CA PHE A 52 -18.43 10.31 -12.04
C PHE A 52 -18.16 11.38 -13.11
N ALA A 53 -17.52 11.04 -14.23
CA ALA A 53 -17.31 11.98 -15.34
C ALA A 53 -18.63 12.53 -15.92
N ALA A 54 -19.72 11.75 -15.87
CA ALA A 54 -21.04 12.16 -16.32
C ALA A 54 -21.85 12.97 -15.28
N ILE A 55 -21.34 13.14 -14.07
CA ILE A 55 -22.04 13.81 -12.96
C ILE A 55 -21.85 15.32 -13.03
N ALA A 56 -22.96 16.07 -12.94
CA ALA A 56 -22.90 17.52 -12.77
C ALA A 56 -22.13 17.88 -11.49
N ARG A 57 -21.17 18.81 -11.59
CA ARG A 57 -20.37 19.28 -10.44
C ARG A 57 -21.16 20.26 -9.58
N THR A 58 -22.17 19.71 -8.92
CA THR A 58 -23.04 20.35 -7.93
C THR A 58 -23.12 19.44 -6.71
N GLU A 59 -23.49 19.99 -5.56
CA GLU A 59 -23.65 19.20 -4.32
C GLU A 59 -24.67 18.06 -4.52
N ASP A 60 -25.83 18.35 -5.12
CA ASP A 60 -26.86 17.35 -5.42
C ASP A 60 -26.36 16.25 -6.36
N GLY A 61 -25.60 16.61 -7.40
CA GLY A 61 -25.04 15.65 -8.34
C GLY A 61 -24.04 14.71 -7.68
N ILE A 62 -23.13 15.27 -6.87
CA ILE A 62 -22.10 14.54 -6.14
C ILE A 62 -22.73 13.64 -5.07
N GLU A 63 -23.73 14.14 -4.34
CA GLU A 63 -24.46 13.40 -3.32
C GLU A 63 -25.26 12.24 -3.93
N LYS A 64 -25.90 12.47 -5.08
CA LYS A 64 -26.58 11.39 -5.83
C LYS A 64 -25.60 10.29 -6.21
N PHE A 65 -24.45 10.63 -6.78
CA PHE A 65 -23.40 9.66 -7.10
C PHE A 65 -22.95 8.88 -5.86
N ARG A 66 -22.72 9.58 -4.73
CA ARG A 66 -22.31 8.96 -3.46
C ARG A 66 -23.27 7.84 -3.04
N ARG A 67 -24.58 8.14 -3.03
CA ARG A 67 -25.64 7.18 -2.65
C ARG A 67 -25.69 5.97 -3.57
N GLU A 68 -25.54 6.17 -4.87
CA GLU A 68 -25.55 5.09 -5.86
C GLU A 68 -24.35 4.14 -5.70
N ILE A 69 -23.17 4.64 -5.30
CA ILE A 69 -21.98 3.81 -5.09
C ILE A 69 -21.98 3.13 -3.72
N GLU A 70 -22.38 3.83 -2.67
CA GLU A 70 -22.43 3.26 -1.31
C GLU A 70 -23.47 2.13 -1.21
N GLY A 71 -24.61 2.26 -1.89
CA GLY A 71 -25.64 1.22 -1.97
C GLY A 71 -25.18 -0.08 -2.64
N TRP A 72 -24.02 -0.10 -3.29
CA TRP A 72 -23.43 -1.26 -3.97
C TRP A 72 -22.25 -1.90 -3.23
N THR A 73 -21.70 -1.26 -2.19
CA THR A 73 -20.44 -1.75 -1.61
C THR A 73 -20.67 -3.05 -0.82
N PRO A 74 -20.09 -4.19 -1.22
CA PRO A 74 -20.37 -5.49 -0.61
C PRO A 74 -20.20 -5.47 0.91
N GLU A 75 -21.05 -6.25 1.60
CA GLU A 75 -21.02 -6.41 3.06
C GLU A 75 -19.78 -7.18 3.53
N ASP A 76 -19.24 -8.07 2.69
CA ASP A 76 -18.07 -8.88 3.05
C ASP A 76 -16.78 -8.08 2.86
N ARG A 77 -16.36 -7.42 3.95
CA ARG A 77 -15.16 -6.60 4.03
C ARG A 77 -14.23 -7.17 5.10
N PRO A 78 -12.91 -7.31 4.82
CA PRO A 78 -11.95 -7.73 5.83
C PRO A 78 -11.99 -6.89 7.12
N PHE A 79 -12.21 -5.58 6.98
CA PHE A 79 -12.34 -4.63 8.09
C PHE A 79 -13.68 -3.89 8.02
N PRO A 80 -14.74 -4.36 8.72
CA PRO A 80 -16.08 -3.81 8.61
C PRO A 80 -16.21 -2.32 8.97
N ARG A 81 -15.39 -1.83 9.92
CA ARG A 81 -15.41 -0.44 10.38
C ARG A 81 -14.52 0.50 9.56
N PHE A 82 -13.86 0.00 8.52
CA PHE A 82 -13.01 0.81 7.66
C PHE A 82 -13.87 1.49 6.57
N HIS A 83 -13.74 2.82 6.46
CA HIS A 83 -14.51 3.60 5.50
C HIS A 83 -14.06 3.38 4.05
N HIS A 84 -15.03 3.20 3.15
CA HIS A 84 -14.83 3.10 1.71
C HIS A 84 -15.25 4.39 1.04
N CYS A 85 -14.28 5.15 0.53
CA CYS A 85 -14.60 6.38 -0.18
C CYS A 85 -15.23 6.05 -1.55
N PRO A 86 -16.46 6.50 -1.84
CA PRO A 86 -17.08 6.26 -3.15
C PRO A 86 -16.43 7.07 -4.27
N PHE A 87 -15.69 8.13 -3.92
CA PHE A 87 -15.03 9.05 -4.84
C PHE A 87 -13.58 8.68 -5.17
N LEU A 88 -13.15 7.46 -4.83
CA LEU A 88 -11.88 6.92 -5.28
C LEU A 88 -12.02 6.39 -6.71
N GLY A 89 -11.17 6.85 -7.62
CA GLY A 89 -11.15 6.45 -9.02
C GLY A 89 -9.76 6.55 -9.63
N LEU A 90 -9.69 6.50 -10.96
CA LEU A 90 -8.49 6.72 -11.75
C LEU A 90 -8.39 8.20 -12.12
N ILE A 91 -7.20 8.78 -11.95
CA ILE A 91 -6.90 10.18 -12.27
C ILE A 91 -5.62 10.28 -13.10
N GLY A 92 -5.27 11.50 -13.51
CA GLY A 92 -4.18 11.75 -14.44
C GLY A 92 -4.64 11.66 -15.89
N GLU A 93 -3.80 12.11 -16.82
CA GLU A 93 -4.14 12.20 -18.25
C GLU A 93 -4.39 10.81 -18.84
N THR A 94 -3.57 9.83 -18.44
CA THR A 94 -3.65 8.44 -18.89
C THR A 94 -4.62 7.59 -18.08
N ARG A 95 -5.24 8.15 -17.03
CA ARG A 95 -5.96 7.38 -16.00
C ARG A 95 -5.12 6.24 -15.41
N GLY A 96 -3.80 6.39 -15.37
CA GLY A 96 -2.85 5.36 -14.97
C GLY A 96 -2.66 5.21 -13.46
N ARG A 97 -3.23 6.09 -12.64
CA ARG A 97 -3.06 6.09 -11.18
C ARG A 97 -4.38 6.29 -10.44
N VAL A 98 -4.41 5.85 -9.19
CA VAL A 98 -5.55 6.00 -8.28
C VAL A 98 -5.54 7.39 -7.65
N GLY A 99 -6.71 8.01 -7.52
CA GLY A 99 -6.84 9.26 -6.76
C GLY A 99 -8.27 9.69 -6.50
N CYS A 100 -8.41 10.87 -5.91
CA CYS A 100 -9.69 11.41 -5.50
C CYS A 100 -10.38 12.18 -6.63
N LEU A 101 -11.57 11.74 -7.01
CA LEU A 101 -12.40 12.36 -8.03
C LEU A 101 -12.96 13.74 -7.59
N LEU A 102 -12.97 14.02 -6.29
CA LEU A 102 -13.36 15.32 -5.71
C LEU A 102 -12.20 16.31 -5.57
N HIS A 103 -10.96 15.89 -5.90
CA HIS A 103 -9.80 16.76 -5.77
C HIS A 103 -9.94 17.99 -6.68
N PRO A 104 -9.50 19.20 -6.27
CA PRO A 104 -9.62 20.40 -7.12
C PRO A 104 -8.90 20.28 -8.47
N ALA A 105 -7.85 19.46 -8.54
CA ALA A 105 -7.13 19.15 -9.77
C ALA A 105 -7.77 18.05 -10.62
N ALA A 106 -8.85 17.40 -10.17
CA ALA A 106 -9.52 16.37 -10.95
C ALA A 106 -10.34 17.00 -12.11
N PRO A 107 -10.43 16.32 -13.27
CA PRO A 107 -11.18 16.82 -14.41
C PRO A 107 -12.64 17.18 -14.10
N GLY A 108 -13.08 18.33 -14.62
CA GLY A 108 -14.41 18.90 -14.41
C GLY A 108 -14.56 19.72 -13.13
N ASN A 109 -13.63 19.65 -12.17
CA ASN A 109 -13.79 20.34 -10.88
C ASN A 109 -13.40 21.82 -10.92
N ASN A 110 -12.70 22.28 -11.95
CA ASN A 110 -12.34 23.70 -12.17
C ASN A 110 -11.67 24.37 -10.95
N GLY A 111 -10.81 23.63 -10.24
CA GLY A 111 -10.12 24.13 -9.05
C GLY A 111 -10.97 24.15 -7.77
N HIS A 112 -12.25 23.80 -7.84
CA HIS A 112 -13.13 23.71 -6.68
C HIS A 112 -12.83 22.46 -5.86
N ASP A 113 -12.60 22.63 -4.55
CA ASP A 113 -12.25 21.55 -3.64
C ASP A 113 -13.49 20.82 -3.12
N TRP A 114 -14.07 19.94 -3.93
CA TRP A 114 -15.27 19.18 -3.58
C TRP A 114 -15.05 18.16 -2.45
N ARG A 115 -13.82 17.99 -1.94
CA ARG A 115 -13.53 16.99 -0.89
C ARG A 115 -14.28 17.25 0.41
N PHE A 116 -14.86 18.43 0.63
CA PHE A 116 -15.76 18.67 1.76
C PHE A 116 -17.00 17.76 1.75
N MET A 117 -17.40 17.24 0.58
CA MET A 117 -18.49 16.27 0.40
C MET A 117 -18.06 14.82 0.70
N SER A 118 -16.78 14.57 0.98
CA SER A 118 -16.30 13.23 1.38
C SER A 118 -16.48 13.01 2.88
N TYR A 119 -16.54 11.74 3.30
CA TYR A 119 -16.72 11.36 4.71
C TYR A 119 -15.71 12.03 5.67
N TYR A 120 -14.43 12.07 5.29
CA TYR A 120 -13.38 12.69 6.12
C TYR A 120 -13.31 14.21 5.96
N GLY A 121 -13.89 14.76 4.88
CA GLY A 121 -13.78 16.17 4.53
C GLY A 121 -12.40 16.59 3.99
N ALA A 122 -12.34 17.80 3.42
CA ALA A 122 -11.15 18.30 2.74
C ALA A 122 -9.92 18.43 3.65
N LYS A 123 -10.11 18.84 4.92
CA LYS A 123 -9.01 19.04 5.88
C LYS A 123 -8.30 17.72 6.18
N ALA A 124 -9.04 16.71 6.64
CA ALA A 124 -8.46 15.42 7.00
C ALA A 124 -7.81 14.73 5.79
N CYS A 125 -8.45 14.75 4.61
CA CYS A 125 -7.87 14.19 3.40
C CYS A 125 -6.57 14.87 2.95
N ARG A 126 -6.37 16.16 3.30
CA ARG A 126 -5.16 16.91 2.94
C ARG A 126 -4.02 16.70 3.95
N SER A 127 -4.35 16.54 5.23
CA SER A 127 -3.35 16.51 6.30
C SER A 127 -2.99 15.11 6.79
N TYR A 128 -3.72 14.08 6.38
CA TYR A 128 -3.45 12.72 6.81
C TYR A 128 -2.28 12.10 6.05
N PHE A 129 -1.29 11.60 6.80
CA PHE A 129 -0.18 10.79 6.32
C PHE A 129 -0.21 9.44 7.02
N CYS A 130 -0.03 8.35 6.27
CA CYS A 130 -0.01 7.01 6.87
C CYS A 130 1.24 6.82 7.74
N PRO A 131 1.23 5.88 8.70
CA PRO A 131 2.34 5.67 9.63
C PRO A 131 3.70 5.51 8.94
N SER A 132 3.77 4.89 7.75
CA SER A 132 5.00 4.75 6.97
C SER A 132 5.75 6.07 6.75
N THR A 133 5.03 7.18 6.61
CA THR A 133 5.60 8.51 6.36
C THR A 133 6.50 8.99 7.51
N HIS A 134 6.19 8.56 8.74
CA HIS A 134 6.88 9.00 9.96
C HIS A 134 7.65 7.87 10.65
N ALA A 135 7.25 6.62 10.42
CA ALA A 135 7.87 5.44 11.03
C ALA A 135 9.06 4.90 10.21
N LEU A 136 9.18 5.22 8.93
CA LEU A 136 10.28 4.78 8.07
C LEU A 136 11.27 5.91 7.81
N PRO A 137 12.59 5.62 7.77
CA PRO A 137 13.59 6.53 7.24
C PRO A 137 13.26 7.00 5.81
N ALA A 138 13.50 8.28 5.53
CA ALA A 138 13.26 8.86 4.20
C ALA A 138 13.95 8.08 3.07
N ARG A 139 15.15 7.54 3.31
CA ARG A 139 15.88 6.70 2.33
C ARG A 139 15.07 5.48 1.88
N TYR A 140 14.39 4.80 2.80
CA TYR A 140 13.51 3.66 2.45
C TYR A 140 12.31 4.12 1.64
N LEU A 141 11.73 5.27 1.99
CA LEU A 141 10.60 5.83 1.24
C LEU A 141 10.97 6.21 -0.20
N HIS A 142 12.18 6.76 -0.41
CA HIS A 142 12.68 7.05 -1.75
C HIS A 142 12.97 5.78 -2.56
N ILE A 143 13.58 4.77 -1.95
CA ILE A 143 13.76 3.44 -2.57
C ILE A 143 12.40 2.90 -3.01
N LEU A 144 11.42 2.88 -2.11
CA LEU A 144 10.08 2.38 -2.41
C LEU A 144 9.40 3.19 -3.53
N ARG A 145 9.49 4.53 -3.54
CA ARG A 145 8.94 5.37 -4.63
C ARG A 145 9.52 5.00 -6.00
N ALA A 146 10.80 4.67 -6.07
CA ALA A 146 11.50 4.33 -7.33
C ALA A 146 11.34 2.86 -7.75
N THR A 147 10.93 1.98 -6.82
CA THR A 147 10.87 0.53 -7.04
C THR A 147 9.69 0.10 -7.91
N TRP A 148 8.58 0.85 -7.94
CA TRP A 148 7.32 0.40 -8.54
C TRP A 148 6.97 1.17 -9.82
N ASP A 149 6.26 0.47 -10.72
CA ASP A 149 5.81 1.02 -12.01
C ASP A 149 4.28 1.25 -12.04
N ASP A 150 3.56 0.79 -11.02
CA ASP A 150 2.10 0.87 -10.91
C ASP A 150 1.62 1.06 -9.47
N TRP A 151 0.33 1.38 -9.34
CA TRP A 151 -0.34 1.67 -8.08
C TRP A 151 -0.74 0.43 -7.27
N TYR A 152 -0.88 -0.73 -7.91
CA TYR A 152 -1.53 -1.89 -7.31
C TYR A 152 -0.69 -2.48 -6.18
N VAL A 153 0.50 -2.97 -6.50
CA VAL A 153 1.38 -3.56 -5.49
C VAL A 153 1.95 -2.46 -4.59
N TYR A 154 2.29 -1.29 -5.16
CA TYR A 154 2.76 -0.14 -4.40
C TYR A 154 1.81 0.22 -3.25
N GLY A 155 0.51 0.41 -3.53
CA GLY A 155 -0.42 0.81 -2.48
C GLY A 155 -0.78 -0.30 -1.49
N LEU A 156 -0.63 -1.57 -1.87
CA LEU A 156 -0.70 -2.69 -0.93
C LEU A 156 0.51 -2.74 0.01
N ILE A 157 1.69 -2.33 -0.44
CA ILE A 157 2.93 -2.44 0.32
C ILE A 157 3.25 -1.19 1.13
N ILE A 158 3.04 0.01 0.57
CA ILE A 158 3.59 1.25 1.12
C ILE A 158 3.08 1.59 2.52
N THR A 159 1.93 1.05 2.94
CA THR A 159 1.36 1.25 4.28
C THR A 159 1.90 0.28 5.34
N GLU A 160 2.65 -0.75 4.92
CA GLU A 160 3.17 -1.83 5.77
C GLU A 160 4.46 -1.44 6.49
N HIS A 161 4.45 -0.33 7.23
CA HIS A 161 5.64 0.24 7.85
C HIS A 161 6.43 -0.76 8.72
N ARG A 162 5.76 -1.68 9.43
CA ARG A 162 6.44 -2.70 10.25
C ARG A 162 7.16 -3.74 9.40
N LEU A 163 6.50 -4.24 8.36
CA LEU A 163 7.08 -5.19 7.40
C LEU A 163 8.27 -4.55 6.69
N LEU A 164 8.07 -3.34 6.16
CA LEU A 164 9.09 -2.60 5.43
C LEU A 164 10.32 -2.34 6.30
N ASN A 165 10.13 -1.90 7.55
CA ASN A 165 11.23 -1.70 8.47
C ASN A 165 11.99 -3.00 8.74
N ALA A 166 11.30 -4.11 9.01
CA ALA A 166 11.95 -5.40 9.24
C ALA A 166 12.73 -5.90 8.01
N VAL A 167 12.14 -5.75 6.81
CA VAL A 167 12.78 -6.13 5.54
C VAL A 167 14.06 -5.33 5.31
N PHE A 168 14.00 -4.00 5.41
CA PHE A 168 15.18 -3.18 5.17
C PHE A 168 16.25 -3.37 6.24
N THR A 169 15.88 -3.53 7.52
CA THR A 169 16.88 -3.82 8.57
C THR A 169 17.58 -5.15 8.34
N LEU A 170 16.86 -6.20 7.96
CA LEU A 170 17.48 -7.48 7.60
C LEU A 170 18.40 -7.37 6.38
N LEU A 171 17.99 -6.58 5.38
CA LEU A 171 18.82 -6.35 4.21
C LEU A 171 20.11 -5.62 4.57
N GLU A 172 20.02 -4.50 5.30
CA GLU A 172 21.18 -3.71 5.75
C GLU A 172 22.13 -4.55 6.62
N ASN A 173 21.59 -5.44 7.45
CA ASN A 173 22.41 -6.39 8.23
C ASN A 173 23.17 -7.37 7.33
N ARG A 174 22.52 -7.90 6.27
CA ARG A 174 23.15 -8.86 5.35
C ARG A 174 24.23 -8.20 4.48
N VAL A 175 24.01 -6.97 4.01
CA VAL A 175 25.00 -6.23 3.19
C VAL A 175 26.01 -5.44 4.04
N ALA A 176 25.88 -5.46 5.36
CA ALA A 176 26.73 -4.77 6.34
C ALA A 176 26.91 -3.26 6.11
N ARG A 177 25.90 -2.60 5.51
CA ARG A 177 25.85 -1.14 5.31
C ARG A 177 24.41 -0.66 5.17
N PRO A 178 24.14 0.63 5.44
CA PRO A 178 22.88 1.23 5.06
C PRO A 178 22.66 1.13 3.54
N VAL A 179 21.42 0.86 3.15
CA VAL A 179 21.02 0.91 1.74
C VAL A 179 20.50 2.29 1.39
N VAL A 180 20.79 2.75 0.18
CA VAL A 180 20.48 4.09 -0.32
C VAL A 180 19.67 4.02 -1.63
N PRO A 181 18.97 5.09 -2.04
CA PRO A 181 18.21 5.09 -3.29
C PRO A 181 19.03 4.68 -4.53
N ASP A 182 20.32 5.03 -4.57
CA ASP A 182 21.21 4.70 -5.69
C ASP A 182 21.52 3.21 -5.81
N ASP A 183 21.28 2.41 -4.75
CA ASP A 183 21.35 0.95 -4.81
C ASP A 183 20.17 0.34 -5.60
N PHE A 184 19.08 1.10 -5.74
CA PHE A 184 17.83 0.66 -6.38
C PHE A 184 17.43 1.55 -7.57
N PRO A 185 18.26 1.66 -8.62
CA PRO A 185 17.83 2.33 -9.84
C PRO A 185 16.59 1.66 -10.42
N ALA A 186 15.75 2.44 -11.10
CA ALA A 186 14.58 1.89 -11.78
C ALA A 186 14.99 0.76 -12.74
N HIS A 187 14.26 -0.34 -12.71
CA HIS A 187 14.50 -1.55 -13.52
C HIS A 187 15.84 -2.29 -13.28
N SER A 188 16.61 -1.94 -12.25
CA SER A 188 17.82 -2.67 -11.87
C SER A 188 17.51 -4.10 -11.36
N GLY A 189 18.56 -4.93 -11.27
CA GLY A 189 18.47 -6.23 -10.62
C GLY A 189 18.00 -6.13 -9.17
N ALA A 190 18.57 -5.19 -8.40
CA ALA A 190 18.21 -4.95 -7.01
C ALA A 190 16.73 -4.54 -6.87
N SER A 191 16.24 -3.63 -7.71
CA SER A 191 14.83 -3.21 -7.73
C SER A 191 13.90 -4.38 -8.07
N ARG A 192 14.31 -5.28 -8.97
CA ARG A 192 13.54 -6.49 -9.29
C ARG A 192 13.49 -7.45 -8.10
N CYS A 193 14.63 -7.73 -7.47
CA CYS A 193 14.68 -8.62 -6.30
C CYS A 193 13.91 -8.04 -5.11
N LEU A 194 13.97 -6.72 -4.87
CA LEU A 194 13.17 -6.06 -3.84
C LEU A 194 11.67 -6.16 -4.13
N ARG A 195 11.25 -5.98 -5.40
CA ARG A 195 9.84 -6.21 -5.78
C ARG A 195 9.41 -7.64 -5.52
N GLU A 196 10.23 -8.64 -5.90
CA GLU A 196 9.93 -10.06 -5.66
C GLU A 196 9.75 -10.35 -4.16
N LEU A 197 10.67 -9.84 -3.34
CA LEU A 197 10.60 -9.98 -1.88
C LEU A 197 9.32 -9.39 -1.31
N LEU A 198 8.99 -8.15 -1.67
CA LEU A 198 7.80 -7.47 -1.18
C LEU A 198 6.51 -8.09 -1.75
N ALA A 199 6.56 -8.61 -2.98
CA ALA A 199 5.43 -9.30 -3.61
C ALA A 199 5.09 -10.65 -2.96
N LEU A 200 5.97 -11.24 -2.13
CA LEU A 200 5.61 -12.40 -1.29
C LEU A 200 4.38 -12.12 -0.44
N LYS A 201 4.11 -10.86 -0.08
CA LYS A 201 2.87 -10.47 0.60
C LYS A 201 1.62 -10.91 -0.17
N LEU A 202 1.63 -10.90 -1.50
CA LEU A 202 0.47 -11.25 -2.32
C LEU A 202 0.22 -12.76 -2.34
N CYS A 203 1.29 -13.56 -2.35
CA CYS A 203 1.25 -15.00 -2.58
C CYS A 203 1.78 -15.84 -1.41
N TRP A 204 1.89 -15.27 -0.21
CA TRP A 204 2.48 -15.93 0.95
C TRP A 204 1.80 -17.28 1.25
N PRO A 205 2.51 -18.42 1.11
CA PRO A 205 1.90 -19.74 1.19
C PRO A 205 1.53 -20.15 2.62
N TYR A 206 2.21 -19.59 3.63
CA TYR A 206 1.96 -19.89 5.03
C TYR A 206 0.96 -18.93 5.69
N ARG A 207 0.16 -18.22 4.89
CA ARG A 207 -0.83 -17.28 5.39
C ARG A 207 -1.93 -18.02 6.15
N ARG A 208 -2.24 -17.56 7.37
CA ARG A 208 -3.27 -18.18 8.22
C ARG A 208 -4.66 -18.13 7.57
N ALA A 209 -5.44 -19.17 7.83
CA ALA A 209 -6.86 -19.19 7.49
C ALA A 209 -7.62 -18.02 8.17
N GLY A 210 -8.60 -17.46 7.45
CA GLY A 210 -9.39 -16.31 7.93
C GLY A 210 -8.56 -15.04 8.17
N SER A 211 -7.39 -14.90 7.54
CA SER A 211 -6.68 -13.62 7.48
C SER A 211 -7.36 -12.69 6.48
N PRO A 212 -7.17 -11.36 6.60
CA PRO A 212 -7.65 -10.40 5.63
C PRO A 212 -6.89 -10.44 4.29
N GLY A 213 -6.16 -11.53 4.00
CA GLY A 213 -5.30 -11.63 2.82
C GLY A 213 -4.16 -10.59 2.85
N PRO A 214 -3.81 -10.01 1.69
CA PRO A 214 -2.86 -8.90 1.58
C PRO A 214 -3.40 -7.55 2.12
N CYS A 215 -4.67 -7.47 2.54
CA CYS A 215 -5.22 -6.23 3.07
C CYS A 215 -4.56 -5.85 4.41
N HIS A 216 -4.37 -4.55 4.62
CA HIS A 216 -3.76 -3.99 5.83
C HIS A 216 -4.60 -2.88 6.44
N PHE A 217 -4.76 -2.92 7.75
CA PHE A 217 -5.41 -1.87 8.52
C PHE A 217 -4.36 -0.86 9.02
N LEU A 218 -4.27 0.29 8.36
CA LEU A 218 -3.15 1.23 8.50
C LEU A 218 -3.25 2.26 9.64
N PHE A 219 -4.36 2.36 10.37
CA PHE A 219 -4.63 3.50 11.26
C PHE A 219 -3.99 3.42 12.66
N ASP A 220 -3.20 2.38 12.98
CA ASP A 220 -2.44 2.19 14.24
C ASP A 220 -3.20 2.52 15.55
N ASN A 221 -4.52 2.41 15.53
CA ASN A 221 -5.40 2.72 16.66
C ASN A 221 -5.79 1.47 17.48
N GLY A 222 -5.16 0.33 17.20
CA GLY A 222 -5.38 -0.94 17.90
C GLY A 222 -6.69 -1.66 17.56
N LEU A 223 -7.50 -1.18 16.62
CA LEU A 223 -8.79 -1.82 16.28
C LEU A 223 -8.65 -3.20 15.63
N TYR A 224 -7.61 -3.39 14.81
CA TYR A 224 -7.37 -4.62 14.07
C TYR A 224 -5.90 -5.03 14.17
N PRO A 225 -5.43 -5.48 15.34
CA PRO A 225 -4.05 -5.90 15.51
C PRO A 225 -3.80 -7.18 14.72
N ARG A 226 -2.61 -7.29 14.13
CA ARG A 226 -2.12 -8.56 13.58
C ARG A 226 -1.95 -9.58 14.70
N LYS A 227 -2.25 -10.84 14.41
CA LYS A 227 -2.10 -11.92 15.38
C LYS A 227 -0.63 -12.28 15.54
N GLU A 228 -0.20 -12.56 16.76
CA GLU A 228 1.12 -13.12 17.01
C GLU A 228 1.28 -14.49 16.34
N VAL A 229 2.49 -14.76 15.84
CA VAL A 229 2.81 -16.05 15.21
C VAL A 229 2.88 -17.14 16.28
N GLN A 230 2.16 -18.22 16.05
CA GLN A 230 2.26 -19.42 16.88
C GLN A 230 3.40 -20.30 16.36
N TRP A 231 4.33 -20.63 17.25
CA TRP A 231 5.54 -21.36 16.89
C TRP A 231 5.43 -22.83 17.33
N PRO A 232 5.55 -23.80 16.40
CA PRO A 232 5.62 -25.23 16.74
C PRO A 232 7.01 -25.65 17.26
N VAL A 233 7.90 -24.69 17.48
CA VAL A 233 9.31 -24.89 17.85
C VAL A 233 9.68 -24.00 19.03
N THR A 234 10.63 -24.45 19.85
CA THR A 234 11.17 -23.69 20.99
C THR A 234 12.19 -22.64 20.55
N ALA A 235 13.08 -23.01 19.63
CA ALA A 235 14.01 -22.08 18.98
C ALA A 235 13.25 -21.21 17.99
N ARG A 236 13.34 -19.89 18.16
CA ARG A 236 12.68 -18.92 17.29
C ARG A 236 13.67 -18.40 16.23
N PRO A 237 13.17 -18.01 15.03
CA PRO A 237 13.95 -17.25 14.07
C PRO A 237 14.49 -15.93 14.65
N ASP A 238 15.32 -15.22 13.88
CA ASP A 238 15.74 -13.86 14.23
C ASP A 238 14.51 -12.97 14.51
N ALA A 239 14.69 -11.96 15.36
CA ALA A 239 13.60 -11.07 15.75
C ALA A 239 12.93 -10.40 14.53
N HIS A 240 13.70 -10.05 13.50
CA HIS A 240 13.17 -9.42 12.30
C HIS A 240 12.42 -10.41 11.41
N ASP A 241 12.89 -11.64 11.28
CA ASP A 241 12.13 -12.70 10.60
C ASP A 241 10.80 -12.91 11.30
N GLY A 242 10.80 -12.95 12.64
CA GLY A 242 9.59 -13.01 13.45
C GLY A 242 8.60 -11.88 13.15
N ILE A 243 9.08 -10.65 12.94
CA ILE A 243 8.25 -9.52 12.52
C ILE A 243 7.72 -9.74 11.11
N ILE A 244 8.55 -10.12 10.14
CA ILE A 244 8.13 -10.38 8.76
C ILE A 244 7.02 -11.44 8.75
N PHE A 245 7.22 -12.57 9.43
CA PHE A 245 6.22 -13.63 9.50
C PHE A 245 4.91 -13.17 10.15
N ARG A 246 4.96 -12.34 11.18
CA ARG A 246 3.77 -11.73 11.78
C ARG A 246 3.04 -10.82 10.79
N GLU A 247 3.78 -9.94 10.12
CA GLU A 247 3.20 -9.00 9.15
C GLU A 247 2.66 -9.70 7.89
N LEU A 248 3.17 -10.88 7.56
CA LEU A 248 2.62 -11.76 6.53
C LEU A 248 1.43 -12.61 7.01
N GLU A 249 0.98 -12.46 8.28
CA GLU A 249 -0.09 -13.23 8.92
C GLU A 249 0.19 -14.75 8.89
N SER A 250 1.42 -15.14 9.19
CA SER A 250 1.87 -16.52 9.06
C SER A 250 1.25 -17.46 10.10
N PHE A 251 1.02 -18.70 9.69
CA PHE A 251 0.70 -19.84 10.54
C PHE A 251 1.58 -21.02 10.12
N PHE A 252 2.19 -21.68 11.11
CA PHE A 252 3.05 -22.84 10.91
C PHE A 252 2.46 -24.03 11.67
N GLY A 253 2.02 -25.06 10.94
CA GLY A 253 1.49 -26.29 11.51
C GLY A 253 2.59 -27.26 11.96
N SER A 254 3.82 -27.11 11.45
CA SER A 254 4.94 -27.98 11.75
C SER A 254 6.27 -27.24 11.82
N LYS A 255 7.29 -27.91 12.40
CA LYS A 255 8.68 -27.43 12.32
C LYS A 255 9.17 -27.31 10.87
N MET A 256 8.70 -28.18 9.98
CA MET A 256 9.08 -28.15 8.57
C MET A 256 8.57 -26.88 7.88
N ASP A 257 7.36 -26.44 8.21
CA ASP A 257 6.78 -25.22 7.66
C ASP A 257 7.63 -23.99 8.00
N VAL A 258 8.14 -23.93 9.25
CA VAL A 258 9.04 -22.86 9.68
C VAL A 258 10.33 -22.87 8.86
N VAL A 259 10.95 -24.05 8.70
CA VAL A 259 12.19 -24.19 7.91
C VAL A 259 11.97 -23.73 6.47
N GLN A 260 10.93 -24.24 5.80
CA GLN A 260 10.63 -23.90 4.41
C GLN A 260 10.26 -22.42 4.22
N ALA A 261 9.54 -21.83 5.18
CA ALA A 261 9.21 -20.41 5.15
C ALA A 261 10.45 -19.52 5.31
N THR A 262 11.36 -19.90 6.21
CA THR A 262 12.64 -19.22 6.40
C THR A 262 13.51 -19.36 5.14
N GLU A 263 13.66 -20.57 4.59
CA GLU A 263 14.38 -20.80 3.34
C GLU A 263 13.80 -19.98 2.19
N LEU A 264 12.48 -19.84 2.08
CA LEU A 264 11.85 -19.02 1.06
C LEU A 264 12.25 -17.53 1.19
N LEU A 265 12.28 -16.98 2.41
CA LEU A 265 12.73 -15.61 2.65
C LEU A 265 14.24 -15.47 2.38
N ASP A 266 15.04 -16.38 2.93
CA ASP A 266 16.50 -16.37 2.81
C ASP A 266 16.93 -16.39 1.34
N ASN A 267 16.36 -17.28 0.52
CA ASN A 267 16.68 -17.36 -0.91
C ASN A 267 16.45 -16.01 -1.63
N VAL A 268 15.39 -15.27 -1.30
CA VAL A 268 15.10 -13.98 -1.95
C VAL A 268 16.02 -12.88 -1.40
N PHE A 269 16.31 -12.91 -0.09
CA PHE A 269 17.26 -11.98 0.54
C PHE A 269 18.69 -12.19 0.06
N GLU A 270 19.15 -13.43 -0.10
CA GLU A 270 20.47 -13.78 -0.64
C GLU A 270 20.63 -13.21 -2.03
N ARG A 271 19.69 -13.49 -2.95
CA ARG A 271 19.72 -12.92 -4.31
C ARG A 271 19.74 -11.39 -4.31
N LEU A 272 18.99 -10.75 -3.40
CA LEU A 272 18.99 -9.29 -3.29
C LEU A 272 20.34 -8.78 -2.77
N SER A 273 20.91 -9.45 -1.78
CA SER A 273 22.20 -9.06 -1.17
C SER A 273 23.35 -9.23 -2.16
N ASP A 274 23.37 -10.33 -2.93
CA ASP A 274 24.38 -10.61 -3.95
C ASP A 274 24.42 -9.54 -5.05
N VAL A 275 23.28 -8.91 -5.36
CA VAL A 275 23.21 -7.83 -6.37
C VAL A 275 23.68 -6.48 -5.80
N LEU A 276 23.77 -6.34 -4.47
CA LEU A 276 24.13 -5.11 -3.78
C LEU A 276 25.59 -5.05 -3.28
N LEU A 277 26.29 -6.19 -3.33
CA LEU A 277 27.71 -6.35 -2.99
C LEU A 277 28.59 -6.24 -4.23
#